data_AF-A0ABD5LZF3-F1
#
_entry.id   AF-A0ABD5LZF3-F1
#
_cell.length_a   1.000
_cell.length_b   1.000
_cell.length_c   1.000
_cell.angle_alpha   90.00
_cell.angle_beta   90.00
_cell.angle_gamma   90.00
#
_symmetry.space_group_name_H-M   'P 1'
#
loop_
_entity.id
_entity.type
_entity.pdbx_description
1 polymer ?
#
loop_
_entity_poly.entity_id
_entity_poly.type
_entity_poly.pdbx_seq_one_letter_code
_entity_poly.pdbx_strand_id
1 'polypeptide(L)'
;MHFRYRKMIFLLLAYLINNNLALADNKNIEFDIDSLKSLGYGSEIADYFKEGSHFLPGYHDVTIIVNSSLNYSDNILINESGNLCLNNQLIDKLKLKKKR
;
A
#
# COMPACT_ATOMS: atom_id res chain seq x y z
N MET A 1 35.57 -27.43 22.55
CA MET A 1 34.52 -27.55 21.51
C MET A 1 33.40 -26.48 21.60
N HIS A 2 33.62 -25.30 22.19
CA HIS A 2 32.55 -24.30 22.42
C HIS A 2 32.43 -23.19 21.34
N PHE A 3 33.42 -23.01 20.47
CA PHE A 3 33.48 -21.84 19.57
C PHE A 3 32.66 -22.00 18.27
N ARG A 4 32.38 -23.24 17.83
CA ARG A 4 31.65 -23.49 16.57
C ARG A 4 30.11 -23.44 16.73
N TYR A 5 29.61 -23.68 17.95
CA TYR A 5 28.18 -23.74 18.22
C TYR A 5 27.51 -22.35 18.24
N ARG A 6 28.24 -21.33 18.72
CA ARG A 6 27.76 -19.93 18.78
C ARG A 6 27.46 -19.33 17.40
N LYS A 7 28.30 -19.61 16.39
CA LYS A 7 28.07 -19.13 15.01
C LYS A 7 26.88 -19.81 14.34
N MET A 8 26.67 -21.09 14.61
CA MET A 8 25.52 -21.85 14.11
C MET A 8 24.20 -21.36 14.72
N ILE A 9 24.19 -21.05 16.02
CA ILE A 9 23.02 -20.46 16.69
C ILE A 9 22.67 -19.06 16.16
N PHE A 10 23.67 -18.24 15.85
CA PHE A 10 23.45 -16.91 15.25
C PHE A 10 22.88 -16.98 13.83
N LEU A 11 23.30 -17.96 13.02
CA LEU A 11 22.77 -18.17 11.67
C LEU A 11 21.32 -18.69 11.68
N LEU A 12 20.98 -19.57 12.63
CA LEU A 12 19.61 -20.06 12.84
C LEU A 12 18.66 -18.96 13.33
N LEU A 13 19.12 -18.11 14.26
CA LEU A 13 18.36 -16.95 14.71
C LEU A 13 18.09 -15.98 13.55
N ALA A 14 19.11 -15.65 12.74
CA ALA A 14 18.95 -14.78 11.58
C ALA A 14 17.95 -15.31 10.54
N TYR A 15 17.89 -16.63 10.34
CA TYR A 15 16.90 -17.25 9.45
C TYR A 15 15.46 -17.12 9.98
N LEU A 16 15.26 -17.25 11.31
CA LEU A 16 13.94 -17.15 11.93
C LEU A 16 13.36 -15.72 11.92
N ILE A 17 14.19 -14.68 12.06
CA ILE A 17 13.71 -13.28 12.07
C ILE A 17 13.27 -12.77 10.69
N ASN A 18 13.75 -13.35 9.59
CA ASN A 18 13.43 -12.90 8.24
C ASN A 18 12.07 -13.38 7.70
N ASN A 19 11.36 -14.26 8.42
CA ASN A 19 10.10 -14.85 7.96
C ASN A 19 8.84 -14.18 8.52
N ASN A 20 8.96 -13.12 9.32
CA ASN A 20 7.80 -12.32 9.76
C ASN A 20 7.41 -11.26 8.72
N LEU A 21 7.26 -11.70 7.47
CA LEU A 21 6.32 -11.05 6.57
C LEU A 21 4.94 -11.41 7.13
N ALA A 22 4.36 -10.50 7.91
CA ALA A 22 2.93 -10.50 8.17
C ALA A 22 2.25 -10.35 6.80
N LEU A 23 2.03 -11.48 6.14
CA LEU A 23 1.01 -11.62 5.11
C LEU A 23 -0.25 -11.11 5.79
N ALA A 24 -0.75 -9.96 5.33
CA ALA A 24 -2.07 -9.51 5.72
C ALA A 24 -3.00 -10.66 5.42
N ASP A 25 -3.41 -11.38 6.47
CA ASP A 25 -4.42 -12.41 6.37
C ASP A 25 -5.65 -11.65 5.91
N ASN A 26 -6.00 -11.78 4.62
CA ASN A 26 -7.27 -11.36 4.06
C ASN A 26 -8.37 -12.25 4.64
N LYS A 27 -8.48 -12.20 5.97
CA LYS A 27 -9.70 -12.44 6.73
C LYS A 27 -10.81 -11.77 5.96
N ASN A 28 -11.89 -12.50 5.73
CA ASN A 28 -13.12 -11.94 5.18
C ASN A 28 -13.50 -10.69 5.99
N ILE A 29 -13.15 -9.51 5.47
CA ILE A 29 -13.53 -8.23 6.07
C ILE A 29 -15.00 -8.04 5.70
N GLU A 30 -15.85 -7.86 6.69
CA GLU A 30 -17.26 -7.58 6.49
C GLU A 30 -17.57 -6.22 7.11
N PHE A 31 -18.14 -5.33 6.31
CA PHE A 31 -18.51 -3.98 6.74
C PHE A 31 -19.97 -3.95 7.16
N ASP A 32 -20.27 -3.23 8.25
CA ASP A 32 -21.64 -2.91 8.64
C ASP A 32 -22.24 -1.88 7.69
N ILE A 33 -23.08 -2.36 6.78
CA ILE A 33 -23.74 -1.55 5.74
C ILE A 33 -24.73 -0.54 6.35
N ASP A 34 -25.37 -0.88 7.47
CA ASP A 34 -26.35 0.00 8.10
C ASP A 34 -25.65 1.21 8.74
N SER A 35 -24.50 0.97 9.37
CA SER A 35 -23.61 2.04 9.81
C SER A 35 -23.15 2.93 8.66
N LEU A 36 -22.68 2.37 7.53
CA LEU A 36 -22.28 3.15 6.36
C LEU A 36 -23.40 4.03 5.81
N LYS A 37 -24.62 3.48 5.68
CA LYS A 37 -25.80 4.23 5.24
C LYS A 37 -26.16 5.37 6.18
N SER A 38 -26.06 5.15 7.49
CA SER A 38 -26.33 6.20 8.49
C SER A 38 -25.38 7.39 8.38
N LEU A 39 -24.17 7.15 7.87
CA LEU A 39 -23.14 8.17 7.59
C LEU A 39 -23.28 8.80 6.19
N GLY A 40 -24.26 8.37 5.38
CA GLY A 40 -24.51 8.88 4.04
C GLY A 40 -23.69 8.20 2.93
N TYR A 41 -23.03 7.08 3.22
CA TYR A 41 -22.30 6.29 2.22
C TYR A 41 -23.20 5.24 1.56
N GLY A 42 -22.99 5.01 0.26
CA GLY A 42 -23.59 3.89 -0.46
C GLY A 42 -22.95 2.55 -0.05
N SER A 43 -23.69 1.46 -0.21
CA SER A 43 -23.22 0.10 0.13
C SER A 43 -22.02 -0.34 -0.72
N GLU A 44 -21.86 0.23 -1.91
CA GLU A 44 -20.74 -0.01 -2.82
C GLU A 44 -19.37 0.32 -2.18
N ILE A 45 -19.32 1.22 -1.20
CA ILE A 45 -18.10 1.56 -0.45
C ILE A 45 -17.59 0.34 0.33
N ALA A 46 -18.48 -0.53 0.82
CA ALA A 46 -18.08 -1.73 1.54
C ALA A 46 -17.34 -2.71 0.64
N ASP A 47 -17.89 -2.97 -0.56
CA ASP A 47 -17.24 -3.88 -1.51
C ASP A 47 -15.91 -3.31 -2.00
N TYR A 48 -15.83 -1.98 -2.16
CA TYR A 48 -14.59 -1.29 -2.51
C TYR A 48 -13.46 -1.49 -1.48
N PHE A 49 -13.73 -1.34 -0.18
CA PHE A 49 -12.72 -1.49 0.86
C PHE A 49 -12.48 -2.93 1.31
N LYS A 50 -13.28 -3.91 0.86
CA LYS A 50 -13.01 -5.34 1.09
C LYS A 50 -11.76 -5.82 0.36
N GLU A 51 -11.43 -5.22 -0.78
CA GLU A 51 -10.27 -5.60 -1.59
C GLU A 51 -8.94 -5.11 -0.98
N GLY A 52 -8.99 -4.15 -0.06
CA GLY A 52 -7.83 -3.64 0.65
C GLY A 52 -7.94 -2.15 0.98
N SER A 53 -6.80 -1.55 1.33
CA SER A 53 -6.71 -0.09 1.48
C SER A 53 -6.62 0.57 0.12
N HIS A 54 -7.62 1.39 -0.22
CA HIS A 54 -7.68 2.12 -1.48
C HIS A 54 -7.89 3.63 -1.24
N PHE A 55 -7.42 4.46 -2.17
CA PHE A 55 -7.79 5.87 -2.20
C PHE A 55 -9.12 6.01 -2.92
N LEU A 56 -10.07 6.75 -2.34
CA LEU A 56 -11.33 7.06 -3.03
C LEU A 56 -11.06 7.79 -4.37
N PRO A 57 -11.95 7.67 -5.37
CA PRO A 57 -11.81 8.40 -6.62
C PRO A 57 -11.79 9.92 -6.40
N GLY A 58 -10.95 10.64 -7.16
CA GLY A 58 -10.82 12.09 -7.06
C GLY A 58 -9.40 12.58 -6.79
N TYR A 59 -9.29 13.84 -6.38
CA TYR A 59 -8.01 14.51 -6.14
C TYR A 59 -7.56 14.40 -4.68
N HIS A 60 -6.31 14.02 -4.47
CA HIS A 60 -5.74 13.82 -3.13
C HIS A 60 -4.37 14.48 -3.02
N ASP A 61 -4.13 15.19 -1.92
CA ASP A 61 -2.80 15.68 -1.55
C ASP A 61 -2.00 14.54 -0.92
N VAL A 62 -0.95 14.11 -1.60
CA VAL A 62 -0.15 12.95 -1.19
C VAL A 62 1.34 13.26 -1.17
N THR A 63 2.09 12.43 -0.45
CA THR A 63 3.55 12.30 -0.63
C THR A 63 3.85 11.07 -1.45
N ILE A 64 4.50 11.26 -2.60
CA ILE A 64 4.91 10.21 -3.53
C ILE A 64 6.37 9.88 -3.26
N ILE A 65 6.66 8.61 -2.99
CA ILE A 65 8.00 8.11 -2.75
C ILE A 65 8.46 7.31 -3.97
N VAL A 66 9.52 7.78 -4.64
CA VAL A 66 10.14 7.10 -5.78
C VAL A 66 11.47 6.50 -5.34
N ASN A 67 11.65 5.19 -5.59
CA ASN A 67 12.85 4.42 -5.26
C ASN A 67 13.29 4.59 -3.78
N SER A 68 12.33 4.67 -2.86
CA SER A 68 12.55 4.75 -1.40
C SER A 68 13.40 5.93 -0.92
N SER A 69 13.57 6.98 -1.74
CA SER A 69 14.47 8.08 -1.42
C SER A 69 13.94 9.44 -1.86
N LEU A 70 13.33 9.52 -3.05
CA LEU A 70 12.83 10.78 -3.59
C LEU A 70 11.39 10.98 -3.13
N ASN A 71 11.15 12.06 -2.38
CA ASN A 71 9.84 12.43 -1.89
C ASN A 71 9.31 13.64 -2.68
N TYR A 72 8.07 13.55 -3.15
CA TYR A 72 7.39 14.61 -3.87
C TYR A 72 6.02 14.83 -3.25
N SER A 73 5.62 16.09 -3.04
CA SER A 73 4.25 16.43 -2.67
C SER A 73 3.47 16.88 -3.91
N ASP A 74 2.30 16.31 -4.13
CA ASP A 74 1.43 16.68 -5.23
C ASP A 74 -0.05 16.41 -4.97
N ASN A 75 -0.89 17.11 -5.70
CA ASN A 75 -2.32 16.83 -5.79
C ASN A 75 -2.56 15.89 -6.98
N ILE A 76 -2.75 14.59 -6.70
CA ILE A 76 -2.89 13.55 -7.72
C ILE A 76 -4.34 13.16 -7.95
N LEU A 77 -4.66 12.71 -9.15
CA LEU A 77 -5.96 12.12 -9.47
C LEU A 77 -5.90 10.59 -9.27
N ILE A 78 -6.89 10.06 -8.57
CA ILE A 78 -7.17 8.62 -8.42
C ILE A 78 -8.43 8.28 -9.21
N ASN A 79 -8.40 7.19 -9.97
CA ASN A 79 -9.55 6.73 -10.76
C ASN A 79 -10.57 5.92 -9.95
N GLU A 80 -11.65 5.51 -10.61
CA GLU A 80 -12.75 4.74 -10.00
C GLU A 80 -12.29 3.43 -9.36
N SER A 81 -11.22 2.83 -9.87
CA SER A 81 -10.64 1.58 -9.35
C SER A 81 -9.59 1.82 -8.24
N GLY A 82 -9.42 3.05 -7.75
CA GLY A 82 -8.43 3.37 -6.72
C GLY A 82 -6.97 3.45 -7.21
N ASN A 83 -6.76 3.52 -8.53
CA ASN A 83 -5.42 3.59 -9.11
C ASN A 83 -4.99 5.04 -9.41
N LEU A 84 -3.69 5.31 -9.26
CA LEU A 84 -3.07 6.57 -9.63
C LEU A 84 -3.17 6.84 -11.14
N CYS A 85 -3.75 7.98 -11.51
CA CYS A 85 -3.74 8.48 -12.88
C CYS A 85 -2.40 9.14 -13.21
N LEU A 86 -1.51 8.38 -13.87
CA LEU A 86 -0.18 8.87 -14.27
C LEU A 86 -0.27 9.70 -15.57
N ASN A 87 -0.32 11.04 -15.46
CA ASN A 87 -0.30 11.94 -16.61
C ASN A 87 1.13 12.41 -16.95
N ASN A 88 1.31 13.02 -18.13
CA ASN A 88 2.63 13.48 -18.59
C ASN A 88 3.29 14.49 -17.65
N GLN A 89 2.51 15.41 -17.08
CA GLN A 89 3.02 16.41 -16.12
C GLN A 89 3.57 15.74 -14.87
N LEU A 90 2.86 14.75 -14.33
CA LEU A 90 3.27 13.99 -13.16
C LEU A 90 4.49 13.12 -13.48
N ILE A 91 4.53 12.46 -14.64
CA ILE A 91 5.69 11.69 -15.10
C ILE A 91 6.94 12.57 -15.14
N ASP A 92 6.84 13.77 -15.72
CA ASP A 92 7.95 14.71 -15.82
C ASP A 92 8.38 15.21 -14.43
N LYS A 93 7.44 15.57 -13.55
CA LYS A 93 7.71 16.00 -12.17
C LYS A 93 8.42 14.92 -11.36
N LEU A 94 7.98 13.67 -11.50
CA LEU A 94 8.57 12.50 -10.83
C LEU A 94 9.85 11.99 -11.50
N LYS A 95 10.28 12.61 -12.62
CA LYS A 95 11.47 12.25 -13.40
C LYS A 95 11.44 10.80 -13.88
N LEU A 96 10.25 10.29 -14.21
CA LEU A 96 10.05 8.94 -14.70
C LEU A 96 10.30 8.88 -16.21
N LYS A 97 10.77 7.72 -16.68
CA LYS A 97 10.95 7.48 -18.11
C LYS A 97 9.58 7.32 -18.78
N LYS A 98 9.31 8.13 -19.81
CA LYS A 98 8.12 7.97 -20.67
C LYS A 98 8.18 6.66 -21.44
N LYS A 99 7.08 5.91 -21.43
CA LYS A 99 6.90 4.74 -22.30
C LYS A 99 6.83 5.25 -23.74
N ARG A 100 7.66 4.69 -24.62
CA ARG A 100 7.64 4.99 -26.06
C ARG A 100 6.49 4.27 -26.74
#